data_AF-A0A9X0H5K1-F1
#
_entry.id   AF-A0A9X0H5K1-F1
#
_cell.length_a   1.000
_cell.length_b   1.000
_cell.length_c   1.000
_cell.angle_alpha   90.00
_cell.angle_beta   90.00
_cell.angle_gamma   90.00
#
_symmetry.space_group_name_H-M   'P 1'
#
loop_
_entity.id
_entity.type
_entity.pdbx_description
1 polymer ?
#
loop_
_entity_poly.entity_id
_entity_poly.type
_entity_poly.pdbx_seq_one_letter_code
_entity_poly.pdbx_strand_id
1 'polypeptide(L)'
;MFTVERHVRGKWVCYDCETLIQAPVPAQVIDKGIPTTGLLAHVMIAKFADHLPLYRQESIFGRAGLAIPRSTLAQWIGVTGVQLQPLVDALREVVLGQQVIHADETPVHMLMPGTKKTHRSYVWAYATSQFSDLAAVVYDFSPSRAGEHARNFLQDWRGKLVCDDFGGYKASFELGVTEIGCMAHARRKFFDLHVANKSQLAEQALHSIGGLYEVERQAKDMSDEDRWRLRQEMAVPIAEKLHEWMLAQRALVPEGSATAKALDYSLKRWVALTHYLDDGAVPIDNNWCENQIRPWALGRKNWLFAGSLRSGKRAAAIMSLIQSARLNGHDPYAYLKDVLTRLPTQRTSEISELLPHRWAPV
;
A
#
# COMPACT_ATOMS: atom_id res chain seq x y z
N MET A 1 13.83 -21.59 -15.85
CA MET A 1 14.04 -21.94 -17.28
C MET A 1 12.86 -21.39 -18.06
N PHE A 2 13.09 -20.60 -19.11
CA PHE A 2 12.02 -20.12 -19.98
C PHE A 2 11.77 -21.14 -21.09
N THR A 3 10.50 -21.40 -21.41
CA THR A 3 10.10 -22.40 -22.40
C THR A 3 9.08 -21.81 -23.37
N VAL A 4 8.95 -22.42 -24.55
CA VAL A 4 7.95 -22.06 -25.55
C VAL A 4 6.91 -23.17 -25.62
N GLU A 5 5.64 -22.81 -25.43
CA GLU A 5 4.51 -23.73 -25.55
C GLU A 5 3.88 -23.60 -26.95
N ARG A 6 3.72 -24.73 -27.65
CA ARG A 6 3.12 -24.77 -28.98
C ARG A 6 1.75 -25.43 -28.93
N HIS A 7 0.71 -24.66 -29.20
CA HIS A 7 -0.67 -25.15 -29.22
C HIS A 7 -1.05 -25.50 -30.67
N VAL A 8 -1.21 -26.79 -30.97
CA VAL A 8 -1.64 -27.29 -32.28
C VAL A 8 -3.14 -27.58 -32.24
N ARG A 9 -3.91 -26.99 -33.15
CA ARG A 9 -5.36 -27.17 -33.24
C ARG A 9 -5.76 -27.56 -34.66
N GLY A 10 -6.35 -28.75 -34.81
CA GLY A 10 -6.90 -29.18 -36.09
C GLY A 10 -8.05 -28.27 -36.55
N LYS A 11 -8.24 -28.21 -37.86
CA LYS A 11 -9.41 -27.60 -38.52
C LYS A 11 -10.07 -28.69 -39.34
N TRP A 12 -11.38 -28.84 -39.19
CA TRP A 12 -12.18 -29.78 -39.96
C TRP A 12 -13.20 -29.00 -40.78
N VAL A 13 -13.44 -29.44 -42.00
CA VAL A 13 -14.45 -28.85 -42.89
C VAL A 13 -15.41 -29.97 -43.25
N CYS A 14 -16.72 -29.75 -43.06
CA CYS A 14 -17.73 -30.65 -43.57
C CYS A 14 -17.81 -30.50 -45.09
N TYR A 15 -17.70 -31.59 -45.86
CA TYR A 15 -17.75 -31.53 -47.32
C TYR A 15 -19.15 -31.24 -47.87
N ASP A 16 -20.21 -31.57 -47.13
CA ASP A 16 -21.60 -31.39 -47.61
C ASP A 16 -22.14 -29.97 -47.36
N CYS A 17 -21.78 -29.37 -46.22
CA CYS A 17 -22.28 -28.05 -45.82
C CYS A 17 -21.20 -26.97 -45.67
N GLU A 18 -19.96 -27.28 -46.06
CA GLU A 18 -18.78 -26.39 -46.04
C GLU A 18 -18.48 -25.73 -44.69
N THR A 19 -19.04 -26.24 -43.60
CA THR A 19 -18.86 -25.66 -42.26
C THR A 19 -17.50 -26.02 -41.69
N LEU A 20 -16.73 -25.00 -41.29
CA LEU A 20 -15.44 -25.16 -40.63
C LEU A 20 -15.60 -25.25 -39.11
N ILE A 21 -15.08 -26.32 -38.51
CA ILE A 21 -15.06 -26.56 -37.07
C ILE A 21 -13.60 -26.58 -36.60
N GLN A 22 -13.32 -25.84 -35.53
CA GLN A 22 -12.01 -25.80 -34.87
C GLN A 22 -12.22 -25.66 -33.36
N ALA A 23 -11.42 -26.35 -32.55
CA ALA A 23 -11.43 -26.17 -31.10
C ALA A 23 -11.14 -24.70 -30.73
N PRO A 24 -11.93 -24.06 -29.86
CA PRO A 24 -11.72 -22.66 -29.48
C PRO A 24 -10.36 -22.48 -28.79
N VAL A 25 -9.80 -21.26 -28.88
CA VAL A 25 -8.65 -20.90 -28.03
C VAL A 25 -9.19 -20.74 -26.61
N PRO A 26 -8.55 -21.30 -25.57
CA PRO A 26 -8.87 -20.95 -24.19
C PRO A 26 -8.79 -19.44 -24.00
N ALA A 27 -9.67 -18.87 -23.18
CA ALA A 27 -9.66 -17.43 -22.91
C ALA A 27 -8.32 -17.03 -22.26
N GLN A 28 -7.78 -15.88 -22.67
CA GLN A 28 -6.50 -15.36 -22.19
C GLN A 28 -6.66 -13.90 -21.77
N VAL A 29 -5.86 -13.46 -20.78
CA VAL A 29 -5.87 -12.08 -20.27
C VAL A 29 -5.53 -11.07 -21.37
N ILE A 30 -4.63 -11.47 -22.26
CA ILE A 30 -4.32 -10.75 -23.48
C ILE A 30 -4.87 -11.60 -24.63
N ASP A 31 -5.98 -11.16 -25.23
CA ASP A 31 -6.55 -11.88 -26.37
C ASP A 31 -5.51 -12.01 -27.49
N LYS A 32 -5.39 -13.23 -28.03
CA LYS A 32 -4.36 -13.62 -29.02
C LYS A 32 -2.93 -13.27 -28.58
N GLY A 33 -2.71 -13.19 -27.27
CA GLY A 33 -1.42 -12.91 -26.67
C GLY A 33 -0.44 -14.06 -26.89
N ILE A 34 0.82 -13.70 -27.13
CA ILE A 34 1.95 -14.64 -27.12
C ILE A 34 2.29 -15.14 -25.70
N PRO A 35 2.23 -14.31 -24.62
CA PRO A 35 2.76 -14.74 -23.33
C PRO A 35 1.79 -15.65 -22.58
N THR A 36 2.31 -16.70 -21.96
CA THR A 36 1.58 -17.46 -20.95
C THR A 36 1.37 -16.61 -19.71
N THR A 37 0.40 -16.99 -18.87
CA THR A 37 0.14 -16.33 -17.59
C THR A 37 1.36 -16.40 -16.66
N GLY A 38 2.13 -17.48 -16.73
CA GLY A 38 3.41 -17.62 -16.03
C GLY A 38 4.47 -16.61 -16.48
N LEU A 39 4.56 -16.32 -17.78
CA LEU A 39 5.47 -15.29 -18.29
C LEU A 39 5.02 -13.88 -17.89
N LEU A 40 3.72 -13.60 -17.98
CA LEU A 40 3.13 -12.34 -17.52
C LEU A 40 3.42 -12.10 -16.03
N ALA A 41 3.12 -13.08 -15.18
CA ALA A 41 3.40 -13.01 -13.76
C ALA A 41 4.88 -12.76 -13.49
N HIS A 42 5.78 -13.48 -14.17
CA HIS A 42 7.23 -13.28 -14.03
C HIS A 42 7.65 -11.85 -14.34
N VAL A 43 7.20 -11.29 -15.48
CA VAL A 43 7.53 -9.91 -15.88
C VAL A 43 7.06 -8.89 -14.83
N MET A 44 5.88 -9.10 -14.26
CA MET A 44 5.33 -8.22 -13.21
C MET A 44 6.08 -8.34 -11.90
N ILE A 45 6.32 -9.56 -11.41
CA ILE A 45 7.08 -9.77 -10.17
C ILE A 45 8.48 -9.18 -10.30
N ALA A 46 9.20 -9.53 -11.38
CA ALA A 46 10.52 -8.98 -11.63
C ALA A 46 10.51 -7.45 -11.66
N LYS A 47 9.51 -6.82 -12.32
CA LYS A 47 9.45 -5.35 -12.42
C LYS A 47 9.12 -4.68 -11.10
N PHE A 48 8.11 -5.18 -10.40
CA PHE A 48 7.44 -4.47 -9.32
C PHE A 48 7.90 -4.94 -7.95
N ALA A 49 7.96 -6.25 -7.75
CA ALA A 49 8.41 -6.88 -6.52
C ALA A 49 9.94 -6.87 -6.38
N ASP A 50 10.66 -7.11 -7.47
CA ASP A 50 12.15 -7.18 -7.48
C ASP A 50 12.81 -5.91 -8.04
N HIS A 51 11.99 -4.92 -8.40
CA HIS A 51 12.41 -3.62 -8.90
C HIS A 51 13.32 -3.66 -10.14
N LEU A 52 13.19 -4.69 -10.99
CA LEU A 52 14.02 -4.91 -12.17
C LEU A 52 13.45 -4.17 -13.40
N PRO A 53 14.15 -3.14 -13.93
CA PRO A 53 13.65 -2.37 -15.07
C PRO A 53 13.50 -3.22 -16.35
N LEU A 54 12.54 -2.87 -17.21
CA LEU A 54 12.20 -3.68 -18.39
C LEU A 54 13.33 -3.82 -19.40
N TYR A 55 14.25 -2.84 -19.51
CA TYR A 55 15.41 -2.98 -20.39
C TYR A 55 16.40 -4.06 -19.90
N ARG A 56 16.47 -4.28 -18.57
CA ARG A 56 17.27 -5.36 -18.01
C ARG A 56 16.58 -6.71 -18.21
N GLN A 57 15.25 -6.75 -18.08
CA GLN A 57 14.47 -7.94 -18.39
C GLN A 57 14.62 -8.35 -19.86
N GLU A 58 14.52 -7.40 -20.80
CA GLU A 58 14.79 -7.62 -22.24
C GLU A 58 16.18 -8.27 -22.46
N SER A 59 17.22 -7.75 -21.79
CA SER A 59 18.57 -8.34 -21.86
C SER A 59 18.64 -9.74 -21.26
N ILE A 60 17.90 -10.02 -20.17
CA ILE A 60 17.83 -11.35 -19.55
C ILE A 60 17.17 -12.35 -20.49
N PHE A 61 16.04 -11.99 -21.09
CA PHE A 61 15.36 -12.85 -22.06
C PHE A 61 16.23 -13.08 -23.31
N GLY A 62 16.95 -12.04 -23.78
CA GLY A 62 17.90 -12.16 -24.87
C GLY A 62 19.02 -13.17 -24.60
N ARG A 63 19.59 -13.19 -23.38
CA ARG A 63 20.58 -14.21 -22.99
C ARG A 63 20.02 -15.63 -22.96
N ALA A 64 18.71 -15.78 -22.78
CA ALA A 64 18.03 -17.07 -22.85
C ALA A 64 17.61 -17.45 -24.29
N GLY A 65 18.02 -16.68 -25.31
CA GLY A 65 17.64 -16.92 -26.71
C GLY A 65 16.21 -16.50 -27.06
N LEU A 66 15.51 -15.80 -26.16
CA LEU A 66 14.12 -15.39 -26.31
C LEU A 66 14.02 -13.86 -26.32
N ALA A 67 14.56 -13.19 -27.33
CA ALA A 67 14.54 -11.72 -27.35
C ALA A 67 13.09 -11.18 -27.37
N ILE A 68 12.67 -10.53 -26.27
CA ILE A 68 11.37 -9.87 -26.16
C ILE A 68 11.60 -8.36 -26.07
N PRO A 69 11.12 -7.57 -27.04
CA PRO A 69 11.30 -6.13 -27.02
C PRO A 69 10.73 -5.46 -25.76
N ARG A 70 11.42 -4.45 -25.24
CA ARG A 70 10.96 -3.64 -24.11
C ARG A 70 9.57 -3.05 -24.32
N SER A 71 9.24 -2.65 -25.56
CA SER A 71 7.92 -2.14 -25.93
C SER A 71 6.83 -3.20 -25.73
N THR A 72 7.09 -4.44 -26.11
CA THR A 72 6.21 -5.59 -25.90
C THR A 72 6.00 -5.87 -24.41
N LEU A 73 7.08 -5.90 -23.62
CA LEU A 73 6.99 -6.05 -22.15
C LEU A 73 6.14 -4.93 -21.52
N ALA A 74 6.35 -3.69 -21.95
CA ALA A 74 5.59 -2.55 -21.47
C ALA A 74 4.10 -2.63 -21.86
N GLN A 75 3.80 -3.09 -23.07
CA GLN A 75 2.44 -3.34 -23.54
C GLN A 75 1.75 -4.41 -22.69
N TRP A 76 2.42 -5.54 -22.41
CA TRP A 76 1.88 -6.62 -21.59
C TRP A 76 1.53 -6.18 -20.16
N ILE A 77 2.43 -5.44 -19.51
CA ILE A 77 2.14 -4.80 -18.21
C ILE A 77 0.95 -3.85 -18.35
N GLY A 78 0.91 -3.09 -19.44
CA GLY A 78 -0.16 -2.14 -19.73
C GLY A 78 -1.54 -2.79 -19.79
N VAL A 79 -1.68 -3.87 -20.56
CA VAL A 79 -2.94 -4.61 -20.71
C VAL A 79 -3.28 -5.31 -19.40
N THR A 80 -2.32 -6.00 -18.78
CA THR A 80 -2.60 -6.77 -17.56
C THR A 80 -3.02 -5.86 -16.40
N GLY A 81 -2.38 -4.71 -16.23
CA GLY A 81 -2.78 -3.76 -15.20
C GLY A 81 -4.20 -3.22 -15.39
N VAL A 82 -4.72 -3.16 -16.62
CA VAL A 82 -6.13 -2.85 -16.87
C VAL A 82 -7.02 -4.01 -16.48
N GLN A 83 -6.65 -5.23 -16.88
CA GLN A 83 -7.46 -6.42 -16.59
C GLN A 83 -7.56 -6.71 -15.09
N LEU A 84 -6.53 -6.37 -14.30
CA LEU A 84 -6.53 -6.54 -12.85
C LEU A 84 -7.33 -5.47 -12.10
N GLN A 85 -7.77 -4.39 -12.74
CA GLN A 85 -8.45 -3.27 -12.07
C GLN A 85 -9.74 -3.69 -11.33
N PRO A 86 -10.64 -4.52 -11.90
CA PRO A 86 -11.85 -4.95 -11.18
C PRO A 86 -11.55 -5.70 -9.87
N LEU A 87 -10.43 -6.43 -9.82
CA LEU A 87 -9.99 -7.12 -8.60
C LEU A 87 -9.45 -6.13 -7.56
N VAL A 88 -8.77 -5.07 -7.99
CA VAL A 88 -8.30 -4.00 -7.11
C VAL A 88 -9.46 -3.15 -6.59
N ASP A 89 -10.47 -2.91 -7.43
CA ASP A 89 -11.70 -2.21 -7.03
C ASP A 89 -12.43 -3.03 -5.96
N ALA A 90 -12.58 -4.35 -6.15
CA ALA A 90 -13.13 -5.24 -5.13
C ALA A 90 -12.29 -5.26 -3.84
N LEU A 91 -10.96 -5.24 -3.95
CA LEU A 91 -10.06 -5.16 -2.78
C LEU A 91 -10.24 -3.84 -2.03
N ARG A 92 -10.44 -2.72 -2.75
CA ARG A 92 -10.73 -1.41 -2.16
C ARG A 92 -12.01 -1.45 -1.34
N GLU A 93 -13.10 -2.02 -1.86
CA GLU A 93 -14.35 -2.13 -1.11
C GLU A 93 -14.17 -2.91 0.19
N VAL A 94 -13.37 -3.98 0.15
CA VAL A 94 -13.05 -4.76 1.34
C VAL A 94 -12.24 -3.97 2.38
N VAL A 95 -11.26 -3.17 1.92
CA VAL A 95 -10.50 -2.26 2.80
C VAL A 95 -11.42 -1.19 3.40
N LEU A 96 -12.31 -0.60 2.60
CA LEU A 96 -13.30 0.38 3.09
C LEU A 96 -14.38 -0.25 3.99
N GLY A 97 -14.51 -1.57 4.01
CA GLY A 97 -15.34 -2.28 4.98
C GLY A 97 -14.74 -2.33 6.40
N GLN A 98 -13.45 -1.98 6.56
CA GLN A 98 -12.78 -2.00 7.86
C GLN A 98 -13.08 -0.73 8.68
N GLN A 99 -13.11 -0.88 10.01
CA GLN A 99 -13.30 0.23 10.94
C GLN A 99 -12.04 1.07 11.12
N VAL A 100 -10.85 0.47 10.95
CA VAL A 100 -9.55 1.12 11.09
C VAL A 100 -8.76 0.95 9.81
N ILE A 101 -8.38 2.07 9.20
CA ILE A 101 -7.57 2.11 7.97
C ILE A 101 -6.36 2.98 8.24
N HIS A 102 -5.20 2.54 7.77
CA HIS A 102 -4.02 3.38 7.69
C HIS A 102 -3.96 4.12 6.36
N ALA A 103 -3.46 5.34 6.37
CA ALA A 103 -3.11 6.07 5.16
C ALA A 103 -1.73 6.69 5.24
N ASP A 104 -0.98 6.61 4.15
CA ASP A 104 0.29 7.31 3.97
C ASP A 104 0.52 7.55 2.47
N GLU A 105 1.44 8.44 2.12
CA GLU A 105 1.72 8.77 0.74
C GLU A 105 3.19 9.06 0.47
N THR A 106 3.63 8.67 -0.72
CA THR A 106 5.04 8.80 -1.12
C THR A 106 5.18 9.46 -2.49
N PRO A 107 6.14 10.37 -2.67
CA PRO A 107 6.34 11.02 -3.96
C PRO A 107 6.94 10.05 -4.97
N VAL A 108 6.49 10.14 -6.21
CA VAL A 108 7.00 9.44 -7.39
C VAL A 108 7.10 10.41 -8.55
N HIS A 109 8.10 10.25 -9.42
CA HIS A 109 8.20 11.07 -10.62
C HIS A 109 7.35 10.48 -11.74
N MET A 110 6.69 11.34 -12.51
CA MET A 110 5.95 11.00 -13.72
C MET A 110 6.49 11.81 -14.88
N LEU A 111 6.67 11.21 -16.06
CA LEU A 111 7.10 11.97 -17.25
C LEU A 111 6.06 13.01 -17.66
N MET A 112 6.57 14.14 -18.17
CA MET A 112 5.81 15.11 -18.94
C MET A 112 6.26 15.04 -20.41
N PRO A 113 5.58 14.23 -21.25
CA PRO A 113 5.96 14.04 -22.64
C PRO A 113 6.16 15.36 -23.39
N GLY A 114 7.20 15.44 -24.23
CA GLY A 114 7.54 16.64 -25.01
C GLY A 114 8.32 17.72 -24.26
N THR A 115 8.44 17.65 -22.94
CA THR A 115 9.05 18.74 -22.13
C THR A 115 10.45 18.45 -21.58
N LYS A 116 10.95 17.22 -21.73
CA LYS A 116 12.17 16.70 -21.06
C LYS A 116 12.16 16.85 -19.51
N LYS A 117 10.99 17.07 -18.90
CA LYS A 117 10.81 17.22 -17.45
C LYS A 117 9.97 16.09 -16.86
N THR A 118 10.00 15.99 -15.54
CA THR A 118 9.12 15.14 -14.75
C THR A 118 8.20 15.98 -13.88
N HIS A 119 6.97 15.49 -13.69
CA HIS A 119 6.01 15.97 -12.71
C HIS A 119 6.16 15.18 -11.41
N ARG A 120 6.00 15.86 -10.26
CA ARG A 120 5.98 15.20 -8.94
C ARG A 120 4.56 14.71 -8.65
N SER A 121 4.39 13.41 -8.73
CA SER A 121 3.15 12.68 -8.45
C SER A 121 3.27 11.87 -7.18
N TYR A 122 2.20 11.19 -6.77
CA TYR A 122 2.14 10.49 -5.48
C TYR A 122 1.50 9.13 -5.64
N VAL A 123 1.99 8.21 -4.82
CA VAL A 123 1.30 6.95 -4.53
C VAL A 123 0.79 7.06 -3.11
N TRP A 124 -0.52 6.95 -2.95
CA TRP A 124 -1.20 6.83 -1.67
C TRP A 124 -1.36 5.36 -1.34
N ALA A 125 -1.11 4.96 -0.11
CA ALA A 125 -1.32 3.62 0.38
C ALA A 125 -2.44 3.63 1.43
N TYR A 126 -3.41 2.74 1.27
CA TYR A 126 -4.48 2.50 2.23
C TYR A 126 -4.40 1.04 2.67
N ALA A 127 -4.08 0.83 3.94
CA ALA A 127 -3.88 -0.51 4.48
C ALA A 127 -4.86 -0.80 5.61
N THR A 128 -5.30 -2.04 5.71
CA THR A 128 -6.00 -2.50 6.92
C THR A 128 -5.07 -2.45 8.12
N SER A 129 -5.63 -2.33 9.33
CA SER A 129 -4.84 -2.40 10.56
C SER A 129 -4.18 -3.77 10.71
N GLN A 130 -3.00 -3.80 11.34
CA GLN A 130 -2.34 -5.03 11.77
C GLN A 130 -3.14 -5.85 12.78
N PHE A 131 -4.16 -5.26 13.41
CA PHE A 131 -5.08 -5.95 14.32
C PHE A 131 -6.32 -6.52 13.60
N SER A 132 -6.50 -6.23 12.31
CA SER A 132 -7.56 -6.82 11.50
C SER A 132 -7.17 -8.24 11.09
N ASP A 133 -8.13 -9.18 11.14
CA ASP A 133 -8.00 -10.50 10.52
C ASP A 133 -7.77 -10.41 9.00
N LEU A 134 -8.15 -9.28 8.40
CA LEU A 134 -7.97 -9.03 6.98
C LEU A 134 -6.69 -8.25 6.72
N ALA A 135 -5.75 -8.86 6.03
CA ALA A 135 -4.50 -8.21 5.64
C ALA A 135 -4.55 -7.73 4.18
N ALA A 136 -4.65 -6.42 3.96
CA ALA A 136 -4.66 -5.85 2.61
C ALA A 136 -4.05 -4.45 2.55
N VAL A 137 -3.51 -4.12 1.38
CA VAL A 137 -3.10 -2.76 1.02
C VAL A 137 -3.52 -2.44 -0.42
N VAL A 138 -4.11 -1.27 -0.60
CA VAL A 138 -4.45 -0.71 -1.91
C VAL A 138 -3.63 0.55 -2.13
N TYR A 139 -2.99 0.63 -3.29
CA TYR A 139 -2.30 1.84 -3.72
C TYR A 139 -3.14 2.60 -4.74
N ASP A 140 -3.23 3.92 -4.55
CA ASP A 140 -3.80 4.83 -5.55
C ASP A 140 -2.71 5.79 -6.07
N PHE A 141 -2.63 5.94 -7.41
CA PHE A 141 -1.67 6.82 -8.05
C PHE A 141 -2.34 8.11 -8.47
N SER A 142 -1.85 9.22 -7.93
CA SER A 142 -2.45 10.54 -8.11
C SER A 142 -1.45 11.56 -8.67
N PRO A 143 -1.93 12.53 -9.47
CA PRO A 143 -1.05 13.53 -10.05
C PRO A 143 -0.43 14.45 -8.99
N SER A 144 -1.11 14.72 -7.87
CA SER A 144 -0.66 15.65 -6.81
C SER A 144 -0.81 15.04 -5.41
N ARG A 145 -0.34 15.75 -4.37
CA ARG A 145 -0.55 15.41 -2.95
C ARG A 145 -1.82 16.04 -2.38
N ALA A 146 -2.73 16.51 -3.24
CA ALA A 146 -3.92 17.21 -2.76
C ALA A 146 -4.79 16.24 -1.96
N GLY A 147 -5.34 16.71 -0.83
CA GLY A 147 -6.23 15.92 0.03
C GLY A 147 -7.49 15.42 -0.67
N GLU A 148 -7.84 15.99 -1.83
CA GLU A 148 -8.93 15.49 -2.68
C GLU A 148 -8.74 14.02 -3.08
N HIS A 149 -7.50 13.55 -3.26
CA HIS A 149 -7.24 12.16 -3.66
C HIS A 149 -7.60 11.19 -2.53
N ALA A 150 -7.25 11.55 -1.29
CA ALA A 150 -7.68 10.81 -0.11
C ALA A 150 -9.20 10.82 0.07
N ARG A 151 -9.86 11.96 -0.14
CA ARG A 151 -11.32 12.04 -0.07
C ARG A 151 -12.01 11.22 -1.17
N ASN A 152 -11.49 11.25 -2.38
CA ASN A 152 -12.02 10.45 -3.49
C ASN A 152 -11.84 8.95 -3.25
N PHE A 153 -10.76 8.55 -2.58
CA PHE A 153 -10.55 7.16 -2.19
C PHE A 153 -11.47 6.74 -1.04
N LEU A 154 -11.63 7.56 0.01
CA LEU A 154 -12.40 7.22 1.21
C LEU A 154 -13.91 7.40 1.02
N GLN A 155 -14.35 8.30 0.13
CA GLN A 155 -15.77 8.58 -0.14
C GLN A 155 -16.59 8.80 1.15
N ASP A 156 -17.60 7.97 1.36
CA ASP A 156 -18.53 8.03 2.49
C ASP A 156 -18.07 7.23 3.70
N TRP A 157 -16.85 6.68 3.69
CA TRP A 157 -16.29 5.99 4.83
C TRP A 157 -16.06 6.95 6.02
N ARG A 158 -16.42 6.51 7.23
CA ARG A 158 -16.39 7.30 8.47
C ARG A 158 -15.72 6.56 9.64
N GLY A 159 -14.77 5.67 9.34
CA GLY A 159 -14.02 4.95 10.36
C GLY A 159 -12.86 5.78 10.95
N LYS A 160 -11.88 5.07 11.52
CA LYS A 160 -10.71 5.63 12.20
C LYS A 160 -9.49 5.58 11.27
N LEU A 161 -9.00 6.75 10.86
CA LEU A 161 -7.87 6.87 9.93
C LEU A 161 -6.57 7.09 10.70
N VAL A 162 -5.68 6.13 10.62
CA VAL A 162 -4.33 6.22 11.18
C VAL A 162 -3.42 6.87 10.15
N CYS A 163 -2.93 8.07 10.43
CA CYS A 163 -2.07 8.82 9.51
C CYS A 163 -1.06 9.71 10.25
N ASP A 164 -0.16 10.34 9.49
CA ASP A 164 0.72 11.38 10.00
C ASP A 164 -0.05 12.71 10.23
N ASP A 165 0.65 13.84 10.37
CA ASP A 165 0.04 15.18 10.49
C ASP A 165 -0.13 15.87 9.12
N PHE A 166 -0.30 15.10 8.04
CA PHE A 166 -0.45 15.73 6.74
C PHE A 166 -1.81 16.43 6.63
N GLY A 167 -1.76 17.75 6.43
CA GLY A 167 -2.95 18.59 6.31
C GLY A 167 -3.95 18.19 5.22
N GLY A 168 -3.55 17.35 4.25
CA GLY A 168 -4.45 16.83 3.22
C GLY A 168 -5.58 15.97 3.77
N TYR A 169 -5.43 15.35 4.95
CA TYR A 169 -6.46 14.52 5.57
C TYR A 169 -7.51 15.31 6.36
N LYS A 170 -7.23 16.58 6.74
CA LYS A 170 -8.08 17.37 7.64
C LYS A 170 -9.53 17.51 7.18
N ALA A 171 -9.73 17.74 5.89
CA ALA A 171 -11.08 17.84 5.32
C ALA A 171 -11.86 16.52 5.41
N SER A 172 -11.20 15.35 5.46
CA SER A 172 -11.87 14.08 5.71
C SER A 172 -12.37 13.98 7.15
N PHE A 173 -11.62 14.56 8.10
CA PHE A 173 -12.02 14.56 9.51
C PHE A 173 -13.25 15.43 9.78
N GLU A 174 -13.32 16.58 9.13
CA GLU A 174 -14.51 17.46 9.15
C GLU A 174 -15.75 16.78 8.57
N LEU A 175 -15.57 15.79 7.69
CA LEU A 175 -16.66 14.99 7.11
C LEU A 175 -17.05 13.78 7.96
N GLY A 176 -16.39 13.55 9.10
CA GLY A 176 -16.75 12.52 10.08
C GLY A 176 -15.80 11.31 10.13
N VAL A 177 -14.65 11.36 9.45
CA VAL A 177 -13.56 10.39 9.69
C VAL A 177 -12.89 10.71 11.04
N THR A 178 -12.67 9.71 11.87
CA THR A 178 -11.96 9.91 13.15
C THR A 178 -10.45 9.92 12.91
N GLU A 179 -9.78 11.01 13.27
CA GLU A 179 -8.32 11.12 13.18
C GLU A 179 -7.64 10.27 14.27
N ILE A 180 -6.73 9.39 13.87
CA ILE A 180 -5.80 8.70 14.76
C ILE A 180 -4.38 9.17 14.44
N GLY A 181 -3.75 9.83 15.42
CA GLY A 181 -2.42 10.41 15.29
C GLY A 181 -1.31 9.38 15.42
N CYS A 182 -0.27 9.52 14.61
CA CYS A 182 0.89 8.64 14.66
C CYS A 182 1.90 9.04 15.77
N MET A 183 1.98 8.25 16.86
CA MET A 183 2.94 8.49 17.95
C MET A 183 4.40 8.40 17.50
N ALA A 184 4.71 7.59 16.48
CA ALA A 184 6.07 7.50 15.93
C ALA A 184 6.54 8.86 15.36
N HIS A 185 5.63 9.63 14.75
CA HIS A 185 5.93 10.97 14.25
C HIS A 185 6.11 11.99 15.38
N ALA A 186 5.31 11.90 16.45
CA ALA A 186 5.50 12.71 17.65
C ALA A 186 6.87 12.42 18.31
N ARG A 187 7.19 11.13 18.49
CA ARG A 187 8.48 10.66 18.99
C ARG A 187 9.66 11.19 18.17
N ARG A 188 9.53 11.21 16.83
CA ARG A 188 10.58 11.69 15.92
C ARG A 188 10.97 13.15 16.21
N LYS A 189 10.01 14.01 16.58
CA LYS A 189 10.31 15.42 16.93
C LYS A 189 11.24 15.54 18.14
N PHE A 190 11.00 14.74 19.18
CA PHE A 190 11.87 14.69 20.35
C PHE A 190 13.20 14.01 20.04
N PHE A 191 13.20 12.95 19.24
CA PHE A 191 14.43 12.28 18.83
C PHE A 191 15.38 13.22 18.07
N ASP A 192 14.87 13.93 17.06
CA ASP A 192 15.67 14.88 16.27
C ASP A 192 16.23 15.99 17.17
N LEU A 193 15.44 16.49 18.12
CA LEU A 193 15.86 17.47 19.11
C LEU A 193 16.96 16.95 20.04
N HIS A 194 16.86 15.69 20.49
CA HIS A 194 17.87 15.06 21.33
C HIS A 194 19.17 14.80 20.56
N VAL A 195 19.10 14.32 19.32
CA VAL A 195 20.28 14.09 18.48
C VAL A 195 21.02 15.40 18.19
N ALA A 196 20.28 16.47 17.88
CA ALA A 196 20.88 17.76 17.58
C ALA A 196 21.55 18.42 18.80
N ASN A 197 20.89 18.39 19.97
CA ASN A 197 21.26 19.27 21.08
C ASN A 197 21.48 18.55 22.43
N LYS A 198 21.44 17.21 22.48
CA LYS A 198 21.49 16.42 23.72
C LYS A 198 20.49 16.91 24.78
N SER A 199 19.32 17.34 24.31
CA SER A 199 18.27 17.88 25.16
C SER A 199 17.81 16.82 26.17
N GLN A 200 17.99 17.13 27.46
CA GLN A 200 17.52 16.30 28.58
C GLN A 200 15.99 16.25 28.64
N LEU A 201 15.32 17.34 28.27
CA LEU A 201 13.86 17.38 28.12
C LEU A 201 13.41 16.39 27.04
N ALA A 202 14.07 16.40 25.89
CA ALA A 202 13.75 15.47 24.83
C ALA A 202 13.98 14.01 25.24
N GLU A 203 15.03 13.74 26.02
CA GLU A 203 15.31 12.41 26.58
C GLU A 203 14.19 11.92 27.50
N GLN A 204 13.68 12.78 28.39
CA GLN A 204 12.54 12.46 29.26
C GLN A 204 11.27 12.16 28.45
N ALA A 205 10.95 12.96 27.44
CA ALA A 205 9.82 12.68 26.54
C ALA A 205 9.98 11.32 25.83
N LEU A 206 11.18 11.03 25.32
CA LEU A 206 11.48 9.76 24.67
C LEU A 206 11.35 8.57 25.62
N HIS A 207 11.73 8.73 26.89
CA HIS A 207 11.57 7.69 27.91
C HIS A 207 10.09 7.37 28.15
N SER A 208 9.25 8.40 28.37
CA SER A 208 7.80 8.21 28.58
C SER A 208 7.12 7.59 27.36
N ILE A 209 7.44 8.07 26.14
CA ILE A 209 6.93 7.47 24.90
C ILE A 209 7.43 6.01 24.77
N GLY A 210 8.66 5.73 25.18
CA GLY A 210 9.22 4.38 25.24
C GLY A 210 8.40 3.43 26.14
N GLY A 211 7.88 3.95 27.26
CA GLY A 211 6.94 3.24 28.14
C GLY A 211 5.62 2.90 27.46
N LEU A 212 5.02 3.83 26.69
CA LEU A 212 3.82 3.55 25.90
C LEU A 212 4.08 2.40 24.90
N TYR A 213 5.21 2.44 24.20
CA TYR A 213 5.60 1.37 23.27
C TYR A 213 5.92 0.04 23.95
N GLU A 214 6.31 0.04 25.23
CA GLU A 214 6.48 -1.20 26.00
C GLU A 214 5.12 -1.86 26.28
N VAL A 215 4.10 -1.07 26.63
CA VAL A 215 2.73 -1.57 26.76
C VAL A 215 2.25 -2.17 25.44
N GLU A 216 2.46 -1.49 24.31
CA GLU A 216 2.06 -2.01 22.99
C GLU A 216 2.83 -3.27 22.58
N ARG A 217 4.09 -3.44 23.02
CA ARG A 217 4.83 -4.70 22.83
C ARG A 217 4.20 -5.85 23.61
N GLN A 218 3.75 -5.60 24.83
CA GLN A 218 3.07 -6.60 25.66
C GLN A 218 1.69 -6.95 25.11
N ALA A 219 0.96 -5.96 24.56
CA ALA A 219 -0.39 -6.14 24.04
C ALA A 219 -0.49 -6.69 22.61
N LYS A 220 0.66 -6.99 21.97
CA LYS A 220 0.76 -7.25 20.53
C LYS A 220 -0.19 -8.35 20.05
N ASP A 221 -0.21 -9.48 20.75
CA ASP A 221 -0.95 -10.68 20.37
C ASP A 221 -2.24 -10.88 21.20
N MET A 222 -2.67 -9.83 21.92
CA MET A 222 -3.89 -9.84 22.73
C MET A 222 -5.14 -9.58 21.88
N SER A 223 -6.32 -9.94 22.41
CA SER A 223 -7.61 -9.49 21.87
C SER A 223 -7.75 -7.97 21.96
N ASP A 224 -8.67 -7.37 21.20
CA ASP A 224 -8.94 -5.93 21.29
C ASP A 224 -9.38 -5.52 22.70
N GLU A 225 -10.20 -6.35 23.37
CA GLU A 225 -10.67 -6.07 24.73
C GLU A 225 -9.53 -6.11 25.77
N ASP A 226 -8.66 -7.14 25.70
CA ASP A 226 -7.53 -7.27 26.63
C ASP A 226 -6.46 -6.20 26.37
N ARG A 227 -6.22 -5.86 25.09
CA ARG A 227 -5.34 -4.75 24.71
C ARG A 227 -5.86 -3.42 25.27
N TRP A 228 -7.16 -3.16 25.16
CA TRP A 228 -7.77 -1.98 25.77
C TRP A 228 -7.60 -1.98 27.30
N ARG A 229 -7.91 -3.09 27.99
CA ARG A 229 -7.73 -3.19 29.46
C ARG A 229 -6.30 -2.90 29.89
N LEU A 230 -5.31 -3.49 29.23
CA LEU A 230 -3.90 -3.25 29.54
C LEU A 230 -3.51 -1.78 29.30
N ARG A 231 -4.02 -1.16 28.22
CA ARG A 231 -3.81 0.27 27.96
C ARG A 231 -4.40 1.13 29.07
N GLN A 232 -5.60 0.84 29.55
CA GLN A 232 -6.23 1.58 30.64
C GLN A 232 -5.44 1.47 31.95
N GLU A 233 -4.93 0.28 32.28
CA GLU A 233 -4.14 0.05 33.49
C GLU A 233 -2.75 0.70 33.43
N MET A 234 -2.07 0.58 32.28
CA MET A 234 -0.64 0.87 32.16
C MET A 234 -0.31 2.08 31.29
N ALA A 235 -0.94 2.22 30.12
CA ALA A 235 -0.59 3.26 29.15
C ALA A 235 -1.26 4.61 29.47
N VAL A 236 -2.52 4.62 29.94
CA VAL A 236 -3.25 5.84 30.30
C VAL A 236 -2.50 6.65 31.37
N PRO A 237 -2.07 6.06 32.51
CA PRO A 237 -1.30 6.82 33.51
C PRO A 237 0.03 7.38 32.99
N ILE A 238 0.68 6.69 32.04
CA ILE A 238 1.92 7.18 31.40
C ILE A 238 1.59 8.37 30.49
N ALA A 239 0.53 8.27 29.69
CA ALA A 239 0.10 9.31 28.78
C ALA A 239 -0.31 10.59 29.54
N GLU A 240 -1.13 10.47 30.59
CA GLU A 240 -1.55 11.60 31.42
C GLU A 240 -0.36 12.35 32.02
N LYS A 241 0.57 11.62 32.67
CA LYS A 241 1.80 12.21 33.23
C LYS A 241 2.65 12.88 32.16
N LEU A 242 2.76 12.27 30.97
CA LEU A 242 3.48 12.86 29.84
C LEU A 242 2.80 14.15 29.38
N HIS A 243 1.47 14.19 29.31
CA HIS A 243 0.72 15.38 28.92
C HIS A 243 0.91 16.55 29.89
N GLU A 244 0.71 16.30 31.19
CA GLU A 244 0.90 17.28 32.25
C GLU A 244 2.33 17.82 32.26
N TRP A 245 3.30 16.92 32.14
CA TRP A 245 4.71 17.30 32.05
C TRP A 245 4.98 18.16 30.81
N MET A 246 4.45 17.81 29.63
CA MET A 246 4.65 18.62 28.41
C MET A 246 4.04 20.02 28.55
N LEU A 247 2.86 20.15 29.16
CA LEU A 247 2.23 21.45 29.44
C LEU A 247 3.10 22.30 30.38
N ALA A 248 3.58 21.70 31.47
CA ALA A 248 4.46 22.38 32.42
C ALA A 248 5.77 22.84 31.78
N GLN A 249 6.41 21.98 30.98
CA GLN A 249 7.63 22.34 30.25
C GLN A 249 7.37 23.43 29.21
N ARG A 250 6.23 23.37 28.51
CA ARG A 250 5.91 24.35 27.46
C ARG A 250 5.78 25.77 28.00
N ALA A 251 5.31 25.93 29.24
CA ALA A 251 5.22 27.23 29.92
C ALA A 251 6.60 27.84 30.25
N LEU A 252 7.65 27.02 30.36
CA LEU A 252 9.00 27.44 30.70
C LEU A 252 9.90 27.69 29.48
N VAL A 253 9.49 27.19 28.31
CA VAL A 253 10.30 27.20 27.09
C VAL A 253 9.96 28.43 26.22
N PRO A 254 10.96 29.18 25.73
CA PRO A 254 10.73 30.32 24.85
C PRO A 254 9.98 29.95 23.57
N GLU A 255 9.07 30.83 23.17
CA GLU A 255 8.34 30.75 21.90
C GLU A 255 9.27 30.59 20.69
N GLY A 256 8.84 29.79 19.71
CA GLY A 256 9.58 29.59 18.45
C GLY A 256 10.84 28.71 18.54
N SER A 257 11.29 28.33 19.74
CA SER A 257 12.42 27.43 19.93
C SER A 257 12.16 26.02 19.36
N ALA A 258 13.23 25.27 19.07
CA ALA A 258 13.09 23.89 18.60
C ALA A 258 12.38 22.99 19.64
N THR A 259 12.61 23.24 20.92
CA THR A 259 11.92 22.59 22.03
C THR A 259 10.43 22.93 22.06
N ALA A 260 10.06 24.21 21.93
CA ALA A 260 8.65 24.62 21.86
C ALA A 260 7.95 23.94 20.68
N LYS A 261 8.59 23.90 19.51
CA LYS A 261 8.05 23.22 18.32
C LYS A 261 7.81 21.73 18.52
N ALA A 262 8.70 21.03 19.23
CA ALA A 262 8.55 19.61 19.52
C ALA A 262 7.39 19.34 20.50
N LEU A 263 7.28 20.16 21.56
CA LEU A 263 6.17 20.09 22.52
C LEU A 263 4.83 20.43 21.84
N ASP A 264 4.79 21.53 21.08
CA ASP A 264 3.59 22.02 20.40
C ASP A 264 3.04 21.01 19.39
N TYR A 265 3.92 20.24 18.72
CA TYR A 265 3.47 19.18 17.82
C TYR A 265 2.59 18.16 18.53
N SER A 266 3.04 17.67 19.69
CA SER A 266 2.33 16.64 20.45
C SER A 266 1.12 17.22 21.17
N LEU A 267 1.26 18.40 21.79
CA LEU A 267 0.17 19.06 22.52
C LEU A 267 -1.02 19.42 21.62
N LYS A 268 -0.78 19.97 20.43
CA LYS A 268 -1.86 20.35 19.49
C LYS A 268 -2.64 19.15 18.94
N ARG A 269 -2.05 17.96 18.98
CA ARG A 269 -2.63 16.72 18.46
C ARG A 269 -2.89 15.69 19.54
N TRP A 270 -2.88 16.09 20.81
CA TRP A 270 -2.88 15.16 21.93
C TRP A 270 -4.09 14.21 21.89
N VAL A 271 -5.27 14.74 21.58
CA VAL A 271 -6.51 13.96 21.40
C VAL A 271 -6.32 12.88 20.33
N ALA A 272 -5.89 13.26 19.12
CA ALA A 272 -5.64 12.29 18.04
C ALA A 272 -4.56 11.26 18.41
N LEU A 273 -3.50 11.68 19.12
CA LEU A 273 -2.41 10.81 19.57
C LEU A 273 -2.80 9.85 20.70
N THR A 274 -3.95 10.06 21.35
CA THR A 274 -4.40 9.26 22.51
C THR A 274 -5.68 8.47 22.25
N HIS A 275 -6.40 8.71 21.15
CA HIS A 275 -7.57 7.90 20.76
C HIS A 275 -7.32 6.39 20.71
N TYR A 276 -6.08 5.95 20.48
CA TYR A 276 -5.74 4.51 20.51
C TYR A 276 -5.88 3.89 21.92
N LEU A 277 -5.83 4.69 22.98
CA LEU A 277 -5.99 4.22 24.36
C LEU A 277 -7.42 3.76 24.63
N ASP A 278 -8.40 4.36 23.92
CA ASP A 278 -9.83 4.12 24.13
C ASP A 278 -10.39 2.97 23.28
N ASP A 279 -9.61 2.46 22.32
CA ASP A 279 -10.03 1.39 21.41
C ASP A 279 -8.88 0.42 21.13
N GLY A 280 -9.05 -0.82 21.58
CA GLY A 280 -8.11 -1.91 21.35
C GLY A 280 -7.78 -2.13 19.88
N ALA A 281 -8.75 -1.99 18.96
CA ALA A 281 -8.55 -2.23 17.53
C ALA A 281 -7.68 -1.15 16.84
N VAL A 282 -7.37 -0.05 17.55
CA VAL A 282 -6.60 1.07 17.02
C VAL A 282 -5.12 0.93 17.40
N PRO A 283 -4.20 1.06 16.44
CA PRO A 283 -2.77 1.05 16.73
C PRO A 283 -2.24 2.43 17.15
N ILE A 284 -1.17 2.41 17.95
CA ILE A 284 -0.46 3.61 18.45
C ILE A 284 0.17 4.47 17.33
N ASP A 285 0.48 3.88 16.17
CA ASP A 285 1.18 4.57 15.09
C ASP A 285 0.90 4.03 13.69
N ASN A 286 1.43 4.74 12.69
CA ASN A 286 1.25 4.47 11.27
C ASN A 286 2.40 3.66 10.63
N ASN A 287 3.33 3.11 11.42
CA ASN A 287 4.51 2.41 10.88
C ASN A 287 4.10 1.20 10.02
N TRP A 288 2.95 0.60 10.32
CA TRP A 288 2.38 -0.49 9.52
C TRP A 288 2.22 -0.11 8.04
N CYS A 289 1.68 1.08 7.75
CA CYS A 289 1.50 1.58 6.39
C CYS A 289 2.80 2.11 5.77
N GLU A 290 3.66 2.76 6.57
CA GLU A 290 5.00 3.16 6.12
C GLU A 290 5.79 1.95 5.57
N ASN A 291 5.67 0.79 6.23
CA ASN A 291 6.25 -0.46 5.75
C ASN A 291 5.68 -0.92 4.41
N GLN A 292 4.39 -0.68 4.15
CA GLN A 292 3.77 -0.96 2.84
C GLN A 292 4.20 0.04 1.77
N ILE A 293 4.63 1.24 2.13
CA ILE A 293 5.19 2.22 1.18
C ILE A 293 6.65 1.93 0.85
N ARG A 294 7.40 1.30 1.75
CA ARG A 294 8.83 1.02 1.57
C ARG A 294 9.20 0.33 0.23
N PRO A 295 8.45 -0.65 -0.31
CA PRO A 295 8.68 -1.20 -1.64
C PRO A 295 8.71 -0.13 -2.75
N TRP A 296 7.83 0.88 -2.69
CA TRP A 296 7.86 1.98 -3.64
C TRP A 296 9.13 2.83 -3.48
N ALA A 297 9.54 3.11 -2.24
CA ALA A 297 10.76 3.86 -1.96
C ALA A 297 12.03 3.13 -2.46
N LEU A 298 12.09 1.81 -2.31
CA LEU A 298 13.16 0.97 -2.86
C LEU A 298 13.10 0.93 -4.39
N GLY A 299 11.90 0.77 -4.95
CA GLY A 299 11.67 0.79 -6.39
C GLY A 299 12.18 2.05 -7.08
N ARG A 300 11.92 3.23 -6.50
CA ARG A 300 12.38 4.53 -7.03
C ARG A 300 13.90 4.65 -7.16
N LYS A 301 14.67 3.83 -6.45
CA LYS A 301 16.15 3.78 -6.63
C LYS A 301 16.55 3.01 -7.90
N ASN A 302 15.65 2.20 -8.46
CA ASN A 302 15.89 1.34 -9.61
C ASN A 302 15.14 1.78 -10.87
N TRP A 303 14.00 2.47 -10.74
CA TRP A 303 13.27 3.09 -11.84
C TRP A 303 13.06 4.59 -11.59
N LEU A 304 13.24 5.39 -12.64
CA LEU A 304 13.31 6.86 -12.50
C LEU A 304 11.94 7.53 -12.47
N PHE A 305 10.94 6.99 -13.17
CA PHE A 305 9.61 7.61 -13.32
C PHE A 305 8.54 6.64 -13.80
N ALA A 306 7.27 7.00 -13.59
CA ALA A 306 6.12 6.52 -14.35
C ALA A 306 6.05 7.22 -15.72
N GLY A 307 5.67 6.52 -16.78
CA GLY A 307 5.65 7.09 -18.14
C GLY A 307 4.46 8.02 -18.43
N SER A 308 3.38 7.88 -17.67
CA SER A 308 2.13 8.66 -17.76
C SER A 308 1.24 8.36 -16.56
N LEU A 309 0.17 9.15 -16.36
CA LEU A 309 -0.81 8.91 -15.30
C LEU A 309 -1.42 7.50 -15.39
N ARG A 310 -1.79 7.07 -16.61
CA ARG A 310 -2.32 5.71 -16.85
C ARG A 310 -1.32 4.63 -16.47
N SER A 311 -0.03 4.82 -16.76
CA SER A 311 1.00 3.84 -16.37
C SER A 311 1.21 3.79 -14.85
N GLY A 312 1.10 4.92 -14.16
CA GLY A 312 1.17 5.00 -12.70
C GLY A 312 0.01 4.25 -12.04
N LYS A 313 -1.21 4.48 -12.51
CA LYS A 313 -2.41 3.76 -12.03
C LYS A 313 -2.30 2.24 -12.22
N ARG A 314 -1.84 1.78 -13.38
CA ARG A 314 -1.61 0.34 -13.64
C ARG A 314 -0.52 -0.24 -12.73
N ALA A 315 0.55 0.51 -12.46
CA ALA A 315 1.57 0.09 -11.51
C ALA A 315 1.00 -0.02 -10.09
N ALA A 316 0.15 0.92 -9.67
CA ALA A 316 -0.52 0.89 -8.38
C ALA A 316 -1.47 -0.31 -8.25
N ALA A 317 -2.26 -0.60 -9.29
CA ALA A 317 -3.13 -1.79 -9.32
C ALA A 317 -2.33 -3.09 -9.13
N ILE A 318 -1.27 -3.29 -9.92
CA ILE A 318 -0.41 -4.49 -9.83
C ILE A 318 0.26 -4.59 -8.47
N MET A 319 0.82 -3.48 -7.96
CA MET A 319 1.47 -3.45 -6.65
C MET A 319 0.50 -3.74 -5.50
N SER A 320 -0.77 -3.31 -5.60
CA SER A 320 -1.79 -3.55 -4.57
C SER A 320 -1.99 -5.05 -4.37
N LEU A 321 -2.10 -5.79 -5.49
CA LEU A 321 -2.29 -7.23 -5.48
C LEU A 321 -1.02 -7.97 -5.03
N ILE A 322 0.17 -7.58 -5.52
CA ILE A 322 1.44 -8.19 -5.11
C ILE A 322 1.66 -8.02 -3.60
N GLN A 323 1.46 -6.81 -3.08
CA GLN A 323 1.73 -6.53 -1.67
C GLN A 323 0.68 -7.15 -0.76
N SER A 324 -0.59 -7.12 -1.16
CA SER A 324 -1.63 -7.83 -0.42
C SER A 324 -1.43 -9.34 -0.43
N ALA A 325 -0.95 -9.95 -1.52
CA ALA A 325 -0.58 -11.37 -1.54
C ALA A 325 0.54 -11.69 -0.53
N ARG A 326 1.59 -10.84 -0.47
CA ARG A 326 2.67 -10.98 0.52
C ARG A 326 2.17 -10.85 1.96
N LEU A 327 1.26 -9.90 2.22
CA LEU A 327 0.67 -9.70 3.54
C LEU A 327 -0.08 -10.93 4.03
N ASN A 328 -0.68 -11.71 3.12
CA ASN A 328 -1.37 -12.97 3.42
C ASN A 328 -0.43 -14.20 3.36
N GLY A 329 0.89 -13.99 3.28
CA GLY A 329 1.88 -15.07 3.28
C GLY A 329 1.96 -15.88 1.97
N HIS A 330 1.33 -15.42 0.90
CA HIS A 330 1.36 -16.11 -0.39
C HIS A 330 2.65 -15.81 -1.16
N ASP A 331 3.09 -16.78 -1.99
CA ASP A 331 4.03 -16.50 -3.07
C ASP A 331 3.34 -15.60 -4.12
N PRO A 332 3.80 -14.35 -4.32
CA PRO A 332 3.16 -13.44 -5.26
C PRO A 332 3.21 -13.92 -6.70
N TYR A 333 4.21 -14.71 -7.07
CA TYR A 333 4.28 -15.29 -8.42
C TYR A 333 3.16 -16.31 -8.61
N ALA A 334 3.03 -17.28 -7.70
CA ALA A 334 1.97 -18.29 -7.74
C ALA A 334 0.58 -17.65 -7.77
N TYR A 335 0.33 -16.70 -6.85
CA TYR A 335 -0.93 -15.96 -6.79
C TYR A 335 -1.24 -15.24 -8.11
N LEU A 336 -0.30 -14.44 -8.62
CA LEU A 336 -0.55 -13.64 -9.82
C LEU A 336 -0.71 -14.53 -11.06
N LYS A 337 0.05 -15.63 -11.16
CA LYS A 337 -0.10 -16.60 -12.25
C LYS A 337 -1.49 -17.24 -12.24
N ASP A 338 -1.98 -17.67 -11.08
CA ASP A 338 -3.31 -18.29 -10.95
C ASP A 338 -4.42 -17.28 -11.26
N VAL A 339 -4.37 -16.09 -10.66
CA VAL A 339 -5.32 -15.01 -10.93
C VAL A 339 -5.37 -14.71 -12.43
N LEU A 340 -4.23 -14.54 -13.09
CA LEU A 340 -4.20 -14.30 -14.54
C LEU A 340 -4.70 -15.49 -15.36
N THR A 341 -4.67 -16.70 -14.83
CA THR A 341 -5.23 -17.89 -15.50
C THR A 341 -6.75 -17.92 -15.41
N ARG A 342 -7.31 -17.57 -14.25
CA ARG A 342 -8.76 -17.64 -13.97
C ARG A 342 -9.53 -16.42 -14.44
N LEU A 343 -8.93 -15.24 -14.37
CA LEU A 343 -9.57 -13.95 -14.60
C LEU A 343 -10.34 -13.84 -15.93
N PRO A 344 -9.85 -14.36 -17.08
CA PRO A 344 -10.58 -14.27 -18.36
C PRO A 344 -11.93 -14.99 -18.37
N THR A 345 -12.15 -15.95 -17.46
CA THR A 345 -13.38 -16.73 -17.35
C THR A 345 -14.09 -16.53 -16.01
N GLN A 346 -13.53 -15.73 -15.10
CA GLN A 346 -14.11 -15.49 -13.78
C GLN A 346 -15.38 -14.66 -13.91
N ARG A 347 -16.49 -15.11 -13.29
CA ARG A 347 -17.71 -14.31 -13.25
C ARG A 347 -17.49 -13.08 -12.38
N THR A 348 -18.02 -11.93 -12.78
CA THR A 348 -17.89 -10.68 -12.01
C THR A 348 -18.39 -10.84 -10.56
N SER A 349 -19.46 -11.60 -10.34
CA SER A 349 -20.00 -11.90 -9.02
C SER A 349 -19.05 -12.70 -8.12
N GLU A 350 -18.08 -13.39 -8.71
CA GLU A 350 -17.12 -14.26 -8.02
C GLU A 350 -15.72 -13.66 -7.98
N ILE A 351 -15.54 -12.40 -8.40
CA ILE A 351 -14.22 -11.74 -8.41
C ILE A 351 -13.57 -11.76 -7.02
N SER A 352 -14.38 -11.75 -5.96
CA SER A 352 -13.91 -11.74 -4.57
C SER A 352 -13.17 -13.01 -4.15
N GLU A 353 -13.39 -14.14 -4.84
CA GLU A 353 -12.68 -15.40 -4.59
C GLU A 353 -11.20 -15.34 -5.00
N LEU A 354 -10.87 -14.41 -5.90
CA LEU A 354 -9.51 -14.15 -6.36
C LEU A 354 -8.78 -13.14 -5.47
N LEU A 355 -9.44 -12.56 -4.45
CA LEU A 355 -8.79 -11.59 -3.58
C LEU A 355 -7.72 -12.27 -2.71
N PRO A 356 -6.60 -11.60 -2.41
CA PRO A 356 -5.49 -12.20 -1.69
C PRO A 356 -5.89 -12.91 -0.39
N HIS A 357 -6.72 -12.30 0.44
CA HIS A 357 -7.16 -12.86 1.73
C HIS A 357 -8.17 -14.01 1.63
N ARG A 358 -8.67 -14.32 0.41
CA ARG A 358 -9.58 -15.45 0.13
C ARG A 358 -8.97 -16.45 -0.84
N TRP A 359 -7.78 -16.17 -1.36
CA TRP A 359 -7.20 -16.95 -2.43
C TRP A 359 -6.73 -18.31 -1.93
N ALA A 360 -7.16 -19.35 -2.64
CA ALA A 360 -6.61 -20.69 -2.53
C ALA A 360 -5.99 -21.08 -3.89
N PRO A 361 -4.77 -21.64 -3.91
CA PRO A 361 -4.17 -22.14 -5.14
C PRO A 361 -5.00 -23.31 -5.69
N VAL A 362 -5.03 -23.43 -7.01
CA VAL A 362 -5.64 -24.54 -7.75
C VAL A 362 -4.62 -25.63 -8.03
#